data_AF-A0A662N2B9-F1
#
_entry.id   AF-A0A662N2B9-F1
#
_cell.length_a   1.000
_cell.length_b   1.000
_cell.length_c   1.000
_cell.angle_alpha   90.00
_cell.angle_beta   90.00
_cell.angle_gamma   90.00
#
_symmetry.space_group_name_H-M   'P 1'
#
loop_
_entity.id
_entity.type
_entity.pdbx_description
1 polymer ?
#
loop_
_entity_poly.entity_id
_entity_poly.type
_entity_poly.pdbx_seq_one_letter_code
_entity_poly.pdbx_strand_id
1 'polypeptide(L)'
;MKELITNVLPEIPELEGVNFSAYHTPYIELLRAFNESGKSGLSEFVEFVEEKGGDKSIVGRFLISVFQYLLIRYRRFEDESAEIPAFRVFIILKGWLNEHGFERDYKRLLHSFVGYIVEIAEKISQKEDCTTGEAYLKMAYRLALEAQETFGEEYFTRLVERAGESLNVLYERCNFDMIKN
;
A
#
# COMPACT_ATOMS: atom_id res chain seq x y z
N MET A 1 -17.73 -4.01 -8.03
CA MET A 1 -16.27 -3.75 -8.07
C MET A 1 -15.70 -3.64 -6.68
N LYS A 2 -16.14 -2.68 -5.86
CA LYS A 2 -15.75 -2.56 -4.44
C LYS A 2 -15.79 -3.91 -3.70
N GLU A 3 -16.95 -4.55 -3.68
CA GLU A 3 -17.15 -5.89 -3.09
C GLU A 3 -16.14 -6.93 -3.57
N LEU A 4 -15.82 -6.93 -4.87
CA LEU A 4 -14.88 -7.89 -5.43
C LEU A 4 -13.45 -7.66 -4.94
N ILE A 5 -13.06 -6.40 -4.74
CA ILE A 5 -11.73 -6.05 -4.23
C ILE A 5 -11.67 -6.31 -2.73
N THR A 6 -12.71 -5.94 -1.98
CA THR A 6 -12.77 -6.18 -0.54
C THR A 6 -12.88 -7.67 -0.22
N ASN A 7 -13.45 -8.49 -1.10
CA ASN A 7 -13.39 -9.95 -0.95
C ASN A 7 -11.98 -10.52 -1.15
N VAL A 8 -11.13 -9.90 -1.98
CA VAL A 8 -9.73 -10.33 -2.14
C VAL A 8 -8.84 -9.78 -1.02
N LEU A 9 -9.14 -8.58 -0.51
CA LEU A 9 -8.36 -7.90 0.53
C LEU A 9 -9.21 -7.58 1.78
N PRO A 10 -9.84 -8.59 2.41
CA PRO A 10 -10.73 -8.38 3.56
C PRO A 10 -9.99 -7.81 4.78
N GLU A 11 -8.67 -7.96 4.84
CA GLU A 11 -7.83 -7.40 5.88
C GLU A 11 -7.77 -5.86 5.82
N ILE A 12 -8.17 -5.23 4.71
CA ILE A 12 -8.21 -3.77 4.53
C ILE A 12 -9.68 -3.29 4.51
N PRO A 13 -10.38 -3.27 5.65
CA PRO A 13 -11.79 -2.84 5.71
C PRO A 13 -12.00 -1.41 5.22
N GLU A 14 -10.97 -0.56 5.26
CA GLU A 14 -11.03 0.84 4.80
C GLU A 14 -11.29 0.96 3.29
N LEU A 15 -11.08 -0.11 2.51
CA LEU A 15 -11.46 -0.16 1.09
C LEU A 15 -12.96 0.06 0.87
N GLU A 16 -13.80 -0.21 1.87
CA GLU A 16 -15.23 0.06 1.81
C GLU A 16 -15.54 1.55 1.70
N GLY A 17 -14.66 2.43 2.21
CA GLY A 17 -14.80 3.88 2.08
C GLY A 17 -14.48 4.42 0.68
N VAL A 18 -13.70 3.68 -0.11
CA VAL A 18 -13.18 4.15 -1.39
C VAL A 18 -14.22 4.05 -2.50
N ASN A 19 -14.31 5.08 -3.33
CA ASN A 19 -15.12 5.04 -4.54
C ASN A 19 -14.39 4.33 -5.70
N PHE A 20 -14.87 3.13 -6.07
CA PHE A 20 -14.36 2.33 -7.19
C PHE A 20 -15.19 2.45 -8.48
N SER A 21 -16.09 3.43 -8.62
CA SER A 21 -16.99 3.53 -9.77
C SER A 21 -16.26 3.69 -11.11
N ALA A 22 -15.08 4.32 -11.10
CA ALA A 22 -14.24 4.51 -12.28
C ALA A 22 -13.11 3.47 -12.42
N TYR A 23 -13.04 2.49 -11.50
CA TYR A 23 -12.01 1.45 -11.58
C TYR A 23 -12.39 0.39 -12.60
N HIS A 24 -11.51 0.21 -13.58
CA HIS A 24 -11.63 -0.78 -14.63
C HIS A 24 -10.41 -1.70 -14.58
N THR A 25 -10.64 -3.00 -14.68
CA THR A 25 -9.58 -4.00 -14.64
C THR A 25 -9.85 -5.11 -15.64
N PRO A 26 -8.82 -5.63 -16.34
CA PRO A 26 -8.97 -6.79 -17.22
C PRO A 26 -9.32 -8.07 -16.44
N TYR A 27 -9.20 -8.06 -15.10
CA TYR A 27 -9.43 -9.23 -14.25
C TYR A 27 -10.87 -9.35 -13.72
N ILE A 28 -11.82 -8.57 -14.26
CA ILE A 28 -13.19 -8.51 -13.70
C ILE A 28 -13.87 -9.88 -13.64
N GLU A 29 -13.77 -10.70 -14.68
CA GLU A 29 -14.42 -12.03 -14.69
C GLU A 29 -13.75 -12.99 -13.72
N LEU A 30 -12.42 -12.90 -13.54
CA LEU A 30 -11.69 -13.68 -12.54
C LEU A 30 -12.13 -13.30 -11.12
N LEU A 31 -12.27 -12.01 -10.84
CA LEU A 31 -12.69 -11.51 -9.54
C LEU A 31 -14.15 -11.89 -9.22
N ARG A 32 -15.04 -11.86 -10.21
CA ARG A 32 -16.42 -12.36 -10.04
C ARG A 32 -16.46 -13.85 -9.74
N ALA A 33 -15.72 -14.66 -10.51
CA ALA A 33 -15.66 -16.10 -10.29
C ALA A 33 -15.08 -16.46 -8.92
N PHE A 34 -14.10 -15.68 -8.43
CA PHE A 34 -13.59 -15.83 -7.07
C PHE A 34 -14.67 -15.53 -6.02
N ASN A 35 -15.38 -14.40 -6.17
CA ASN A 35 -16.48 -14.01 -5.27
C ASN A 35 -17.60 -15.08 -5.23
N GLU A 36 -17.97 -15.62 -6.38
CA GLU A 36 -19.00 -16.67 -6.51
C GLU A 36 -18.57 -18.02 -5.93
N SER A 37 -17.25 -18.26 -5.77
CA SER A 37 -16.73 -19.49 -5.19
C SER A 37 -16.94 -19.59 -3.67
N GLY A 38 -17.29 -18.47 -3.01
CA GLY A 38 -17.42 -18.38 -1.55
C GLY A 38 -16.08 -18.29 -0.81
N LYS A 39 -14.95 -18.33 -1.53
CA LYS A 39 -13.60 -18.07 -1.01
C LYS A 39 -13.37 -16.57 -0.74
N SER A 40 -12.46 -16.24 0.17
CA SER A 40 -12.11 -14.87 0.56
C SER A 40 -10.65 -14.73 0.99
N GLY A 41 -10.05 -13.57 0.73
CA GLY A 41 -8.68 -13.25 1.12
C GLY A 41 -7.63 -13.54 0.06
N LEU A 42 -6.49 -12.86 0.19
CA LEU A 42 -5.43 -12.86 -0.81
C LEU A 42 -4.84 -14.27 -1.02
N SER A 43 -4.59 -15.02 0.06
CA SER A 43 -4.07 -16.39 -0.04
C SER A 43 -5.00 -17.31 -0.82
N GLU A 44 -6.30 -17.28 -0.55
CA GLU A 44 -7.28 -18.10 -1.28
C GLU A 44 -7.44 -17.63 -2.73
N PHE A 45 -7.32 -16.32 -2.98
CA PHE A 45 -7.35 -15.77 -4.33
C PHE A 45 -6.18 -16.27 -5.17
N VAL A 46 -5.00 -16.41 -4.58
CA VAL A 46 -3.80 -16.94 -5.24
C VAL A 46 -4.01 -18.38 -5.67
N GLU A 47 -4.45 -19.23 -4.74
CA GLU A 47 -4.77 -20.63 -5.03
C GLU A 47 -5.82 -20.73 -6.12
N PHE A 48 -6.86 -19.88 -6.06
CA PHE A 48 -7.91 -19.83 -7.08
C PHE A 48 -7.37 -19.42 -8.46
N VAL A 49 -6.46 -18.46 -8.55
CA VAL A 49 -5.82 -18.09 -9.83
C VAL A 49 -5.05 -19.27 -10.41
N GLU A 50 -4.29 -19.98 -9.60
CA GLU A 50 -3.52 -21.17 -10.02
C GLU A 50 -4.44 -22.32 -10.45
N GLU A 51 -5.52 -22.58 -9.71
CA GLU A 51 -6.57 -23.58 -10.06
C GLU A 51 -7.21 -23.29 -11.43
N LYS A 52 -7.32 -22.01 -11.81
CA LYS A 52 -7.83 -21.57 -13.11
C LYS A 52 -6.78 -21.56 -14.23
N GLY A 53 -5.57 -22.05 -13.96
CA GLY A 53 -4.46 -22.09 -14.91
C GLY A 53 -3.75 -20.74 -15.10
N GLY A 54 -4.01 -19.78 -14.22
CA GLY A 54 -3.30 -18.50 -14.17
C GLY A 54 -1.95 -18.62 -13.47
N ASP A 55 -1.14 -17.56 -13.57
CA ASP A 55 0.14 -17.45 -12.88
C ASP A 55 0.10 -16.42 -11.74
N LYS A 56 1.06 -16.51 -10.80
CA LYS A 56 1.20 -15.57 -9.67
C LYS A 56 1.38 -14.10 -10.10
N SER A 57 1.84 -13.86 -11.32
CA SER A 57 2.00 -12.50 -11.84
C SER A 57 0.66 -11.84 -12.15
N ILE A 58 -0.42 -12.61 -12.37
CA ILE A 58 -1.80 -12.08 -12.45
C ILE A 58 -2.18 -11.40 -11.14
N VAL A 59 -1.93 -12.06 -9.99
CA VAL A 59 -2.21 -11.51 -8.66
C VAL A 59 -1.39 -10.25 -8.42
N GLY A 60 -0.09 -10.28 -8.75
CA GLY A 60 0.77 -9.10 -8.64
C GLY A 60 0.27 -7.93 -9.49
N ARG A 61 -0.11 -8.18 -10.75
CA ARG A 61 -0.68 -7.15 -11.64
C ARG A 61 -2.00 -6.59 -11.12
N PHE A 62 -2.87 -7.43 -10.56
CA PHE A 62 -4.12 -7.00 -9.93
C PHE A 62 -3.86 -6.08 -8.73
N LEU A 63 -2.97 -6.47 -7.82
CA LEU A 63 -2.61 -5.66 -6.66
C LEU A 63 -2.00 -4.32 -7.09
N ILE A 64 -1.12 -4.31 -8.10
CA ILE A 64 -0.54 -3.09 -8.67
C ILE A 64 -1.63 -2.19 -9.24
N SER A 65 -2.61 -2.74 -9.97
CA SER A 65 -3.68 -1.94 -10.55
C SER A 65 -4.60 -1.33 -9.49
N VAL A 66 -4.88 -2.06 -8.40
CA VAL A 66 -5.62 -1.51 -7.25
C VAL A 66 -4.81 -0.38 -6.60
N PHE A 67 -3.52 -0.60 -6.32
CA PHE A 67 -2.65 0.42 -5.73
C PHE A 67 -2.58 1.70 -6.57
N GLN A 68 -2.36 1.57 -7.88
CA GLN A 68 -2.33 2.70 -8.79
C GLN A 68 -3.65 3.47 -8.81
N TYR A 69 -4.78 2.75 -8.77
CA TYR A 69 -6.10 3.39 -8.67
C TYR A 69 -6.26 4.17 -7.37
N LEU A 70 -5.85 3.60 -6.23
CA LEU A 70 -5.88 4.27 -4.94
C LEU A 70 -5.02 5.54 -4.93
N LEU A 71 -3.82 5.49 -5.52
CA LEU A 71 -3.00 6.69 -5.68
C LEU A 71 -3.63 7.74 -6.59
N ILE A 72 -4.34 7.33 -7.64
CA ILE A 72 -5.11 8.25 -8.49
C ILE A 72 -6.24 8.92 -7.70
N ARG A 73 -6.99 8.15 -6.90
CA ARG A 73 -8.02 8.68 -5.99
C ARG A 73 -7.43 9.70 -5.02
N TYR A 74 -6.36 9.33 -4.35
CA TYR A 74 -5.64 10.19 -3.41
C TYR A 74 -5.13 11.49 -4.08
N ARG A 75 -4.40 11.39 -5.20
CA ARG A 75 -3.71 12.55 -5.79
C ARG A 75 -4.59 13.43 -6.66
N ARG A 76 -5.51 12.86 -7.43
CA ARG A 76 -6.30 13.62 -8.42
C ARG A 76 -7.66 14.07 -7.89
N PHE A 77 -8.21 13.34 -6.93
CA PHE A 77 -9.53 13.60 -6.39
C PHE A 77 -9.50 14.01 -4.92
N GLU A 78 -8.31 14.14 -4.33
CA GLU A 78 -8.10 14.49 -2.92
C GLU A 78 -8.94 13.60 -1.98
N ASP A 79 -9.11 12.34 -2.38
CA ASP A 79 -9.97 11.38 -1.70
C ASP A 79 -9.22 10.79 -0.51
N GLU A 80 -9.43 11.38 0.67
CA GLU A 80 -8.78 10.95 1.91
C GLU A 80 -9.10 9.51 2.29
N SER A 81 -10.25 8.97 1.84
CA SER A 81 -10.60 7.57 2.09
C SER A 81 -9.61 6.58 1.45
N ALA A 82 -8.80 7.05 0.48
CA ALA A 82 -7.78 6.23 -0.18
C ALA A 82 -6.42 6.24 0.55
N GLU A 83 -6.20 7.08 1.57
CA GLU A 83 -4.91 7.22 2.27
C GLU A 83 -4.47 5.88 2.91
N ILE A 84 -5.24 5.38 3.88
CA ILE A 84 -4.95 4.11 4.57
C ILE A 84 -4.92 2.93 3.58
N PRO A 85 -5.94 2.74 2.70
CA PRO A 85 -5.89 1.66 1.71
C PRO A 85 -4.66 1.69 0.82
N ALA A 86 -4.27 2.85 0.28
CA ALA A 86 -3.09 2.96 -0.58
C ALA A 86 -1.83 2.51 0.15
N PHE A 87 -1.67 2.95 1.40
CA PHE A 87 -0.54 2.54 2.23
C PHE A 87 -0.53 1.04 2.48
N ARG A 88 -1.66 0.47 2.93
CA ARG A 88 -1.76 -0.96 3.27
C ARG A 88 -1.59 -1.86 2.06
N VAL A 89 -2.17 -1.51 0.92
CA VAL A 89 -1.97 -2.24 -0.35
C VAL A 89 -0.50 -2.19 -0.78
N PHE A 90 0.21 -1.07 -0.58
CA PHE A 90 1.64 -0.99 -0.89
C PHE A 90 2.48 -1.95 -0.04
N ILE A 91 2.16 -2.11 1.25
CA ILE A 91 2.84 -3.07 2.13
C ILE A 91 2.56 -4.51 1.71
N ILE A 92 1.32 -4.83 1.36
CA ILE A 92 0.95 -6.15 0.82
C ILE A 92 1.70 -6.42 -0.49
N LEU A 93 1.77 -5.43 -1.38
CA LEU A 93 2.56 -5.52 -2.62
C LEU A 93 4.04 -5.79 -2.35
N LYS A 94 4.65 -5.11 -1.39
CA LYS A 94 6.04 -5.36 -0.98
C LYS A 94 6.23 -6.82 -0.58
N GLY A 95 5.38 -7.35 0.30
CA GLY A 95 5.45 -8.75 0.75
C GLY A 95 5.28 -9.71 -0.43
N TRP A 96 4.18 -9.56 -1.16
CA TRP A 96 3.81 -10.40 -2.30
C TRP A 96 4.90 -10.48 -3.38
N LEU A 97 5.44 -9.32 -3.79
CA LEU A 97 6.43 -9.27 -4.86
C LEU A 97 7.77 -9.89 -4.42
N ASN A 98 8.20 -9.67 -3.18
CA ASN A 98 9.45 -10.24 -2.68
C ASN A 98 9.34 -11.76 -2.44
N GLU A 99 8.20 -12.25 -1.93
CA GLU A 99 7.99 -13.68 -1.68
C GLU A 99 7.89 -14.54 -2.95
N HIS A 100 7.63 -13.90 -4.10
CA HIS A 100 7.40 -14.58 -5.37
C HIS A 100 8.41 -14.23 -6.47
N GLY A 101 9.57 -13.67 -6.12
CA GLY A 101 10.67 -13.46 -7.07
C GLY A 101 10.46 -12.29 -8.05
N PHE A 102 9.63 -11.31 -7.67
CA PHE A 102 9.34 -10.10 -8.43
C PHE A 102 10.07 -8.86 -7.85
N GLU A 103 11.29 -9.03 -7.32
CA GLU A 103 12.03 -7.98 -6.62
C GLU A 103 12.33 -6.77 -7.53
N ARG A 104 12.51 -7.01 -8.83
CA ARG A 104 12.69 -5.91 -9.81
C ARG A 104 11.46 -5.03 -9.93
N ASP A 105 10.27 -5.63 -9.91
CA ASP A 105 9.03 -4.87 -9.98
C ASP A 105 8.76 -4.16 -8.66
N TYR A 106 9.07 -4.80 -7.53
CA TYR A 106 9.05 -4.12 -6.23
C TYR A 106 9.97 -2.90 -6.20
N LYS A 107 11.23 -3.03 -6.64
CA LYS A 107 12.17 -1.89 -6.71
C LYS A 107 11.63 -0.76 -7.59
N ARG A 108 10.99 -1.07 -8.72
CA ARG A 108 10.36 -0.04 -9.58
C ARG A 108 9.21 0.67 -8.86
N LEU A 109 8.37 -0.07 -8.14
CA LEU A 109 7.28 0.52 -7.36
C LEU A 109 7.81 1.38 -6.21
N LEU A 110 8.83 0.89 -5.48
CA LEU A 110 9.47 1.63 -4.41
C LEU A 110 10.03 2.95 -4.93
N HIS A 111 10.84 2.90 -6.00
CA HIS A 111 11.41 4.08 -6.65
C HIS A 111 10.32 5.10 -7.04
N SER A 112 9.24 4.62 -7.67
CA SER A 112 8.21 5.48 -8.26
C SER A 112 7.25 6.08 -7.24
N PHE A 113 6.99 5.37 -6.13
CA PHE A 113 5.82 5.67 -5.28
C PHE A 113 6.14 5.88 -3.80
N VAL A 114 7.36 5.60 -3.32
CA VAL A 114 7.70 5.77 -1.89
C VAL A 114 7.45 7.20 -1.38
N GLY A 115 7.63 8.22 -2.23
CA GLY A 115 7.31 9.60 -1.87
C GLY A 115 5.84 9.81 -1.50
N TYR A 116 4.90 9.16 -2.20
CA TYR A 116 3.49 9.20 -1.83
C TYR A 116 3.21 8.45 -0.54
N ILE A 117 3.90 7.34 -0.30
CA ILE A 117 3.75 6.56 0.93
C ILE A 117 4.21 7.37 2.16
N VAL A 118 5.32 8.10 2.04
CA VAL A 118 5.79 9.04 3.09
C VAL A 118 4.77 10.16 3.31
N GLU A 119 4.29 10.80 2.24
CA GLU A 119 3.29 11.88 2.32
C GLU A 119 1.98 11.40 2.97
N ILE A 120 1.50 10.21 2.59
CA ILE A 120 0.29 9.61 3.15
C ILE A 120 0.47 9.29 4.63
N ALA A 121 1.60 8.69 5.03
CA ALA A 121 1.85 8.37 6.45
C ALA A 121 1.88 9.61 7.34
N GLU A 122 2.46 10.70 6.85
CA GLU A 122 2.45 11.99 7.55
C GLU A 122 1.01 12.47 7.79
N LYS A 123 0.15 12.44 6.77
CA LYS A 123 -1.27 12.80 6.92
C LYS A 123 -2.03 11.89 7.89
N ILE A 124 -1.82 10.58 7.79
CA ILE A 124 -2.43 9.60 8.70
C ILE A 124 -2.02 9.92 10.14
N SER A 125 -0.74 10.17 10.39
CA SER A 125 -0.26 10.49 11.75
C SER A 125 -0.86 11.78 12.32
N GLN A 126 -1.29 12.72 11.48
CA GLN A 126 -1.92 13.95 11.94
C GLN A 126 -3.36 13.74 12.41
N LYS A 127 -4.04 12.72 11.86
CA LYS A 127 -5.48 12.46 12.06
C LYS A 127 -5.75 11.32 13.06
N GLU A 128 -4.93 10.28 13.01
CA GLU A 128 -5.11 9.06 13.82
C GLU A 128 -4.53 9.20 15.24
N ASP A 129 -4.84 8.24 16.10
CA ASP A 129 -4.24 8.15 17.42
C ASP A 129 -2.71 7.99 17.35
N CYS A 130 -2.01 8.35 18.43
CA CYS A 130 -0.56 8.36 18.50
C CYS A 130 0.10 7.03 18.13
N THR A 131 -0.49 5.90 18.54
CA THR A 131 0.08 4.57 18.29
C THR A 131 -0.05 4.21 16.83
N THR A 132 -1.25 4.43 16.27
CA THR A 132 -1.50 4.20 14.85
C THR A 132 -0.62 5.10 14.00
N GLY A 133 -0.61 6.42 14.25
CA GLY A 133 0.23 7.37 13.54
C GLY A 133 1.72 7.00 13.57
N GLU A 134 2.22 6.55 14.72
CA GLU A 134 3.60 6.10 14.87
C GLU A 134 3.90 4.88 13.98
N ALA A 135 3.02 3.89 13.97
CA ALA A 135 3.22 2.68 13.19
C ALA A 135 3.35 2.98 11.69
N TYR A 136 2.48 3.84 11.14
CA TYR A 136 2.53 4.25 9.73
C TYR A 136 3.80 5.05 9.41
N LEU A 137 4.15 6.03 10.24
CA LEU A 137 5.37 6.83 10.03
C LEU A 137 6.65 6.00 10.16
N LYS A 138 6.75 5.09 11.13
CA LYS A 138 7.90 4.19 11.25
C LYS A 138 8.05 3.31 10.01
N MET A 139 6.95 2.80 9.48
CA MET A 139 6.97 1.99 8.28
C MET A 139 7.40 2.83 7.06
N ALA A 140 6.86 4.05 6.92
CA ALA A 140 7.25 4.96 5.84
C ALA A 140 8.74 5.35 5.91
N TYR A 141 9.25 5.62 7.11
CA TYR A 141 10.66 5.91 7.36
C TYR A 141 11.56 4.75 6.93
N ARG A 142 11.20 3.50 7.28
CA ARG A 142 11.93 2.31 6.84
C ARG A 142 11.92 2.12 5.32
N LEU A 143 10.79 2.40 4.68
CA LEU A 143 10.71 2.36 3.21
C LEU A 143 11.57 3.44 2.55
N ALA A 144 11.63 4.62 3.15
CA ALA A 144 12.51 5.70 2.67
C ALA A 144 13.99 5.32 2.81
N LEU A 145 14.39 4.70 3.94
CA LEU A 145 15.75 4.18 4.13
C LEU A 145 16.09 3.11 3.09
N GLU A 146 15.19 2.14 2.89
CA GLU A 146 15.38 1.10 1.87
C GLU A 146 15.53 1.68 0.46
N ALA A 147 14.75 2.71 0.13
CA ALA A 147 14.87 3.40 -1.15
C ALA A 147 16.21 4.18 -1.27
N GLN A 148 16.62 4.86 -0.20
CA GLN A 148 17.90 5.57 -0.14
C GLN A 148 19.08 4.60 -0.38
N GLU A 149 19.11 3.49 0.35
CA GLU A 149 20.14 2.45 0.21
C GLU A 149 20.14 1.80 -1.18
N THR A 150 18.96 1.64 -1.78
CA THR A 150 18.82 0.94 -3.07
C THR A 150 19.19 1.82 -4.26
N PHE A 151 18.85 3.10 -4.26
CA PHE A 151 18.94 3.97 -5.45
C PHE A 151 20.03 5.04 -5.34
N GLY A 152 20.44 5.44 -4.14
CA GLY A 152 21.52 6.43 -3.92
C GLY A 152 21.21 7.86 -4.39
N GLU A 153 19.96 8.15 -4.80
CA GLU A 153 19.56 9.48 -5.25
C GLU A 153 19.27 10.41 -4.05
N GLU A 154 19.64 11.69 -4.16
CA GLU A 154 19.41 12.71 -3.13
C GLU A 154 17.91 12.85 -2.78
N TYR A 155 17.03 12.61 -3.75
CA TYR A 155 15.58 12.59 -3.54
C TYR A 155 15.17 11.66 -2.39
N PHE A 156 15.74 10.44 -2.31
CA PHE A 156 15.39 9.48 -1.26
C PHE A 156 15.99 9.87 0.10
N THR A 157 17.15 10.54 0.11
CA THR A 157 17.71 11.12 1.35
C THR A 157 16.75 12.14 1.95
N ARG A 158 16.20 13.04 1.12
CA ARG A 158 15.20 14.01 1.58
C ARG A 158 13.91 13.37 2.08
N LEU A 159 13.53 12.20 1.55
CA LEU A 159 12.37 11.46 2.05
C LEU A 159 12.63 10.84 3.44
N VAL A 160 13.85 10.34 3.69
CA VAL A 160 14.26 9.84 5.01
C VAL A 160 14.23 10.98 6.03
N GLU A 161 14.82 12.13 5.70
CA GLU A 161 14.81 13.33 6.55
C GLU A 161 13.38 13.76 6.88
N ARG A 162 12.52 13.90 5.86
CA ARG A 162 11.11 14.26 6.05
C ARG A 162 10.38 13.28 6.96
N ALA A 163 10.48 11.97 6.70
CA ALA A 163 9.81 10.97 7.52
C ALA A 163 10.34 10.96 8.97
N GLY A 164 11.64 11.21 9.17
CA GLY A 164 12.26 11.35 10.48
C GLY A 164 11.79 12.60 11.24
N GLU A 165 11.69 13.74 10.56
CA GLU A 165 11.11 14.97 11.12
C GLU A 165 9.65 14.76 11.53
N SER A 166 8.84 14.12 10.68
CA SER A 166 7.45 13.78 11.02
C SER A 166 7.35 12.87 12.24
N LEU A 167 8.25 11.89 12.40
CA LEU A 167 8.32 11.05 13.60
C LEU A 167 8.64 11.85 14.85
N ASN A 168 9.62 12.76 14.79
CA ASN A 168 9.97 13.61 15.92
C ASN A 168 8.81 14.52 16.34
N VAL A 169 8.14 15.15 15.37
CA VAL A 169 6.93 15.97 15.64
C VAL A 169 5.84 15.12 16.30
N LEU A 170 5.62 13.89 15.83
CA LEU A 170 4.66 12.99 16.46
C LEU A 170 5.06 12.66 17.91
N TYR A 171 6.34 12.37 18.16
CA TYR A 171 6.85 12.02 19.48
C TYR A 171 6.72 13.14 20.49
N GLU A 172 7.05 14.36 20.08
CA GLU A 172 6.83 15.54 20.90
C GLU A 172 5.34 15.72 21.22
N ARG A 173 4.47 15.60 20.21
CA ARG A 173 3.01 15.73 20.39
C ARG A 173 2.42 14.64 21.28
N CYS A 174 2.95 13.42 21.20
CA CYS A 174 2.41 12.23 21.85
C CYS A 174 3.15 11.82 23.15
N ASN A 175 4.20 12.55 23.55
CA ASN A 175 5.07 12.25 24.68
C ASN A 175 5.72 10.86 24.60
N PHE A 176 6.19 10.46 23.41
CA PHE A 176 7.00 9.24 23.25
C PHE A 176 8.49 9.54 23.43
N ASP A 177 9.26 8.54 23.88
CA ASP A 177 10.72 8.63 23.90
C ASP A 177 11.25 8.74 22.46
N MET A 178 12.02 9.79 22.18
CA MET A 178 12.54 10.03 20.83
C MET A 178 13.46 8.90 20.35
N ILE A 179 13.39 8.58 19.04
CA ILE A 179 14.39 7.73 18.40
C ILE A 179 15.72 8.49 18.41
N LYS A 180 16.72 7.96 19.14
CA LYS A 180 18.10 8.42 19.02
C LYS A 180 18.66 7.87 17.72
N ASN A 181 19.05 8.78 16.80
CA ASN A 181 19.81 8.48 15.59
C ASN A 181 21.12 7.75 15.91
#